data_AF-A0A0Q9TPT5-F1
#
_entry.id   AF-A0A0Q9TPT5-F1
#
_cell.length_a   1.000
_cell.length_b   1.000
_cell.length_c   1.000
_cell.angle_alpha   90.00
_cell.angle_beta   90.00
_cell.angle_gamma   90.00
#
_symmetry.space_group_name_H-M   'P 1'
#
loop_
_entity.id
_entity.type
_entity.pdbx_description
1 polymer ?
#
loop_
_entity_poly.entity_id
_entity_poly.type
_entity_poly.pdbx_seq_one_letter_code
_entity_poly.pdbx_strand_id
1 'polypeptide(L)'
;MNPNAPRRTLDEREREQKSLSRVQRWVMSVLAVTTILHLEVGLIVAAYFLDDPRPGAQVGLCLIAGAFGVIGVALAFLIHGRRPLTPWLLVGFVPAAIGIWLVTR
;
A
#
# COMPACT_ATOMS: atom_id res chain seq x y z
N MET A 1 20.11 -27.41 33.51
CA MET A 1 19.06 -27.89 32.58
C MET A 1 17.87 -28.32 33.43
N ASN A 2 16.78 -27.55 33.48
CA ASN A 2 15.66 -27.80 34.40
C ASN A 2 14.72 -28.87 33.80
N PRO A 3 14.60 -30.07 34.39
CA PRO A 3 13.77 -31.15 33.85
C PRO A 3 12.26 -30.84 33.89
N ASN A 4 11.84 -29.88 34.73
CA ASN A 4 10.44 -29.49 34.95
C ASN A 4 10.04 -28.21 34.20
N ALA A 5 10.85 -27.75 33.23
CA ALA A 5 10.41 -26.68 32.36
C ALA A 5 9.17 -27.12 31.58
N PRO A 6 8.05 -26.37 31.61
CA PRO A 6 6.84 -26.75 30.88
C PRO A 6 7.19 -26.89 29.39
N ARG A 7 6.99 -28.08 28.84
CA ARG A 7 7.20 -28.33 27.41
C ARG A 7 6.10 -27.57 26.67
N ARG A 8 6.47 -26.62 25.82
CA ARG A 8 5.51 -26.00 24.90
C ARG A 8 4.81 -27.10 24.13
N THR A 9 3.50 -27.17 24.28
CA THR A 9 2.68 -28.17 23.59
C THR A 9 2.72 -27.90 22.09
N LEU A 10 2.46 -28.91 21.27
CA LEU A 10 2.38 -28.74 19.82
C LEU A 10 1.35 -27.65 19.45
N ASP A 11 0.23 -27.59 20.19
CA ASP A 11 -0.82 -26.58 20.05
C ASP A 11 -0.32 -25.15 20.29
N GLU A 12 0.57 -24.94 21.27
CA GLU A 12 1.19 -23.63 21.53
C GLU A 12 2.10 -23.20 20.37
N ARG A 13 2.89 -24.13 19.83
CA ARG A 13 3.76 -23.84 18.67
C ARG A 13 2.95 -23.53 17.41
N GLU A 14 1.86 -24.25 17.15
CA GLU A 14 1.00 -23.97 16.00
C GLU A 14 0.31 -22.61 16.10
N ARG A 15 -0.13 -22.22 17.30
CA ARG A 15 -0.72 -20.88 17.54
C ARG A 15 0.30 -19.77 17.33
N GLU A 16 1.54 -19.96 17.80
CA GLU A 16 2.64 -19.03 17.60
C GLU A 16 3.01 -18.89 16.12
N GLN A 17 3.05 -19.98 15.35
CA GLN A 17 3.28 -19.91 13.89
C GLN A 17 2.15 -19.19 13.14
N LYS A 18 0.89 -19.42 13.53
CA LYS A 18 -0.29 -18.73 12.96
C LYS A 18 -0.29 -17.23 13.30
N SER A 19 0.19 -16.82 14.47
CA SER A 19 0.29 -15.40 14.83
C SER A 19 1.42 -14.70 14.07
N LEU A 20 2.60 -15.33 13.96
CA LEU A 20 3.74 -14.78 13.22
C LEU A 20 3.43 -14.59 11.73
N SER A 21 2.80 -15.58 11.09
CA SER A 21 2.38 -15.45 9.68
C SER A 21 1.36 -14.33 9.46
N ARG A 22 0.48 -14.06 10.43
CA ARG A 22 -0.45 -12.92 10.41
C ARG A 22 0.30 -11.58 10.54
N VAL A 23 1.23 -11.47 11.47
CA VAL A 23 2.02 -10.25 11.68
C VAL A 23 2.90 -9.97 10.46
N GLN A 24 3.60 -10.96 9.94
CA GLN A 24 4.43 -10.82 8.74
C GLN A 24 3.61 -10.33 7.54
N ARG A 25 2.41 -10.88 7.34
CA ARG A 25 1.49 -10.42 6.29
C ARG A 25 1.08 -8.95 6.47
N TRP A 26 0.84 -8.52 7.71
CA TRP A 26 0.58 -7.11 8.02
C TRP A 26 1.79 -6.21 7.78
N VAL A 27 2.98 -6.62 8.24
CA VAL A 27 4.23 -5.87 8.03
C VAL A 27 4.52 -5.70 6.54
N MET A 28 4.46 -6.78 5.76
CA MET A 28 4.66 -6.74 4.32
C MET A 28 3.62 -5.85 3.62
N SER A 29 2.36 -5.91 4.06
CA SER A 29 1.30 -5.07 3.51
C SER A 29 1.53 -3.60 3.81
N VAL A 30 1.86 -3.24 5.06
CA VAL A 30 2.15 -1.86 5.45
C VAL A 30 3.35 -1.34 4.69
N LEU A 31 4.44 -2.12 4.62
CA LEU A 31 5.66 -1.75 3.90
C LEU A 31 5.40 -1.52 2.41
N ALA A 32 4.65 -2.40 1.75
CA ALA A 32 4.30 -2.26 0.34
C ALA A 32 3.43 -1.01 0.12
N VAL A 33 2.38 -0.83 0.93
CA VAL A 33 1.44 0.30 0.80
C VAL A 33 2.14 1.63 1.05
N THR A 34 2.94 1.75 2.10
CA THR A 34 3.64 3.00 2.41
C THR A 34 4.66 3.33 1.32
N THR A 35 5.43 2.36 0.83
CA THR A 35 6.40 2.59 -0.25
C THR A 35 5.72 3.12 -1.51
N ILE A 36 4.60 2.52 -1.90
CA ILE A 36 3.87 2.92 -3.10
C ILE A 36 3.18 4.28 -2.92
N LEU A 37 2.61 4.54 -1.73
CA LEU A 37 2.07 5.85 -1.38
C LEU A 37 3.14 6.94 -1.40
N HIS A 38 4.36 6.66 -0.92
CA HIS A 38 5.46 7.62 -1.01
C HIS A 38 5.80 7.94 -2.46
N LEU A 39 5.79 6.94 -3.36
CA LEU A 39 6.02 7.15 -4.78
C LEU A 39 4.90 7.99 -5.42
N GLU A 40 3.65 7.68 -5.11
CA GLU A 40 2.47 8.44 -5.57
C GLU A 40 2.53 9.91 -5.11
N VAL A 41 2.75 10.14 -3.82
CA VAL A 41 2.87 11.50 -3.26
C VAL A 41 4.04 12.24 -3.88
N GLY A 42 5.18 11.57 -4.09
CA GLY A 42 6.33 12.13 -4.77
C GLY A 42 6.01 12.59 -6.20
N LEU A 43 5.24 11.80 -6.96
CA LEU A 43 4.78 12.22 -8.30
C LEU A 43 3.82 13.41 -8.26
N ILE A 44 2.89 13.45 -7.31
CA ILE A 44 1.94 14.58 -7.17
C ILE A 44 2.71 15.87 -6.84
N VAL A 45 3.67 15.80 -5.91
CA VAL A 45 4.54 16.93 -5.58
C VAL A 45 5.36 17.35 -6.80
N ALA A 46 5.91 16.40 -7.57
CA ALA A 46 6.65 16.71 -8.79
C ALA A 46 5.77 17.40 -9.84
N ALA A 47 4.49 17.03 -9.93
CA ALA A 47 3.52 17.67 -10.84
C ALA A 47 3.27 19.13 -10.43
N TYR A 48 3.19 19.39 -9.13
CA TYR A 48 2.97 20.72 -8.59
C TYR A 48 4.15 21.68 -8.82
N PHE A 49 5.39 21.16 -8.72
CA PHE A 49 6.62 21.93 -8.92
C PHE A 49 7.11 21.97 -10.37
N LEU A 50 6.31 21.52 -11.34
CA LEU A 50 6.67 21.62 -12.76
C LEU A 50 6.53 23.08 -13.20
N ASP A 51 7.66 23.75 -13.48
CA ASP A 51 7.69 25.10 -14.07
C ASP A 51 7.41 25.05 -15.58
N ASP A 52 6.52 25.92 -16.06
CA ASP A 52 6.03 25.99 -17.46
C ASP A 52 5.51 24.64 -18.04
N PRO A 53 4.60 23.95 -17.36
CA PRO A 53 4.07 22.69 -17.85
C PRO A 53 3.14 22.95 -19.04
N ARG A 54 3.33 22.18 -20.12
CA ARG A 54 2.25 22.01 -21.10
C ARG A 54 0.99 21.59 -20.34
N PRO A 55 -0.20 22.14 -20.64
CA PRO A 55 -1.41 21.92 -19.84
C PRO A 55 -1.82 20.45 -19.66
N GLY A 56 -1.29 19.52 -20.46
CA GLY A 56 -1.49 18.08 -20.28
C GLY A 56 -0.46 17.35 -19.40
N ALA A 57 0.69 17.96 -19.09
CA ALA A 57 1.81 17.29 -18.43
C ALA A 57 1.55 17.06 -16.93
N GLN A 58 0.99 18.05 -16.21
CA GLN A 58 0.65 17.90 -14.80
C GLN A 58 -0.47 16.86 -14.61
N VAL A 59 -1.50 16.91 -15.46
CA VAL A 59 -2.60 15.93 -15.44
C VAL A 59 -2.08 14.52 -15.74
N GLY A 60 -1.20 14.37 -16.72
CA GLY A 60 -0.57 13.09 -17.03
C GLY A 60 0.22 12.53 -15.83
N LEU A 61 0.94 13.37 -15.10
CA LEU A 61 1.71 12.94 -13.93
C LEU A 61 0.80 12.54 -12.76
N CYS A 62 -0.30 13.26 -12.52
CA CYS A 62 -1.31 12.86 -11.54
C CYS A 62 -2.01 11.54 -11.92
N LEU A 63 -2.26 11.29 -13.21
CA LEU A 63 -2.81 10.01 -13.67
C LEU A 63 -1.85 8.83 -13.43
N ILE A 64 -0.56 9.03 -13.70
CA ILE A 64 0.47 8.02 -13.41
C ILE A 64 0.56 7.77 -11.89
N ALA A 65 0.50 8.84 -11.08
CA ALA A 65 0.46 8.73 -9.62
C ALA A 65 -0.72 7.86 -9.16
N GLY A 66 -1.91 8.08 -9.70
CA GLY A 66 -3.10 7.27 -9.39
C GLY A 66 -3.00 5.81 -9.81
N ALA A 67 -2.37 5.54 -10.95
CA ALA A 67 -2.09 4.16 -11.37
C ALA A 67 -1.21 3.44 -10.34
N PHE A 68 -0.19 4.11 -9.80
CA PHE A 68 0.62 3.56 -8.70
C PHE A 68 -0.18 3.35 -7.42
N GLY A 69 -1.02 4.30 -7.02
CA GLY A 69 -1.92 4.16 -5.86
C GLY A 69 -2.83 2.92 -5.96
N VAL A 70 -3.40 2.68 -7.14
CA VAL A 70 -4.19 1.47 -7.44
C VAL A 70 -3.36 0.18 -7.33
N ILE A 71 -2.15 0.17 -7.89
CA ILE A 71 -1.23 -0.98 -7.78
C ILE A 71 -0.90 -1.26 -6.31
N GLY A 72 -0.71 -0.24 -5.50
CA GLY A 72 -0.44 -0.39 -4.06
C GLY A 72 -1.59 -1.05 -3.30
N VAL A 73 -2.82 -0.62 -3.57
CA VAL A 73 -4.02 -1.25 -2.98
C VAL A 73 -4.20 -2.68 -3.48
N ALA A 74 -3.98 -2.95 -4.77
CA ALA A 74 -4.04 -4.29 -5.33
C ALA A 74 -3.02 -5.24 -4.69
N LEU A 75 -1.78 -4.78 -4.48
CA LEU A 75 -0.73 -5.54 -3.80
C LEU A 75 -1.08 -5.84 -2.34
N ALA A 76 -1.66 -4.88 -1.62
CA ALA A 76 -2.12 -5.11 -0.25
C ALA A 76 -3.19 -6.21 -0.16
N PHE A 77 -4.13 -6.23 -1.11
CA PHE A 77 -5.14 -7.29 -1.21
C PHE A 77 -4.55 -8.65 -1.56
N LEU A 78 -3.57 -8.68 -2.49
CA LEU A 78 -2.85 -9.89 -2.87
C LEU A 78 -2.08 -10.47 -1.67
N ILE A 79 -1.38 -9.62 -0.92
CA ILE A 79 -0.66 -10.01 0.30
C ILE A 79 -1.61 -10.63 1.31
N HIS A 80 -2.81 -10.06 1.49
CA HIS A 80 -3.83 -10.58 2.40
C HIS A 80 -4.59 -11.82 1.88
N GLY A 81 -4.29 -12.28 0.66
CA GLY A 81 -4.98 -13.42 0.04
C GLY A 81 -6.45 -13.15 -0.25
N ARG A 82 -6.85 -11.88 -0.38
CA ARG A 82 -8.20 -11.48 -0.76
C ARG A 82 -8.26 -11.20 -2.26
N ARG A 83 -9.45 -11.37 -2.86
CA ARG A 83 -9.65 -11.08 -4.28
C ARG A 83 -9.27 -9.62 -4.56
N PRO A 84 -8.33 -9.35 -5.48
CA PRO A 84 -7.87 -7.99 -5.73
C PRO A 84 -8.97 -7.12 -6.33
N LEU A 85 -9.93 -7.70 -7.07
CA LEU A 85 -11.06 -7.02 -7.70
C LEU A 85 -12.18 -6.67 -6.70
N THR A 86 -11.87 -5.91 -5.65
CA THR A 86 -12.88 -5.34 -4.73
C THR A 86 -13.10 -3.85 -5.01
N PRO A 87 -14.31 -3.30 -4.79
CA PRO A 87 -14.60 -1.86 -4.95
C PRO A 87 -13.64 -0.94 -4.19
N TRP A 88 -13.00 -1.48 -3.14
CA TRP A 88 -11.94 -0.82 -2.38
C TRP A 88 -10.71 -0.42 -3.20
N LEU A 89 -10.51 -0.97 -4.41
CA LEU A 89 -9.47 -0.52 -5.33
C LEU A 89 -9.58 0.98 -5.64
N LEU A 90 -10.81 1.51 -5.64
CA LEU A 90 -11.09 2.94 -5.86
C LEU A 90 -10.50 3.82 -4.77
N VAL A 91 -10.25 3.29 -3.56
CA VAL A 91 -9.58 4.07 -2.50
C VAL A 91 -8.13 4.40 -2.91
N GLY A 92 -7.48 3.55 -3.71
CA GLY A 92 -6.16 3.84 -4.28
C GLY A 92 -6.17 4.99 -5.29
N PHE A 93 -7.34 5.41 -5.78
CA PHE A 93 -7.49 6.56 -6.66
C PHE A 93 -7.72 7.88 -5.91
N VAL A 94 -7.98 7.83 -4.60
CA VAL A 94 -8.30 9.02 -3.79
C VAL A 94 -7.16 10.05 -3.79
N PRO A 95 -5.87 9.67 -3.58
CA PRO A 95 -4.81 10.67 -3.52
C PRO A 95 -4.55 11.30 -4.90
N ALA A 96 -4.63 10.52 -5.98
CA ALA A 96 -4.59 11.05 -7.33
C ALA A 96 -5.76 11.98 -7.68
N ALA A 97 -6.98 11.69 -7.24
CA ALA A 97 -8.11 12.59 -7.41
C ALA A 97 -7.90 13.91 -6.66
N ILE A 98 -7.33 13.86 -5.46
CA ILE A 98 -6.93 15.04 -4.69
C ILE A 98 -5.83 15.82 -5.42
N GLY A 99 -4.83 15.14 -5.97
CA GLY A 99 -3.74 15.76 -6.75
C GLY A 99 -4.26 16.49 -7.99
N ILE A 100 -5.17 15.87 -8.74
CA ILE A 100 -5.83 16.51 -9.89
C ILE A 100 -6.58 17.76 -9.43
N TRP A 101 -7.38 17.67 -8.37
CA TRP A 101 -8.12 18.82 -7.85
C TRP A 101 -7.21 19.97 -7.44
N LEU A 102 -6.08 19.68 -6.79
CA LEU A 102 -5.08 20.67 -6.36
C LEU A 102 -4.39 21.37 -7.54
N VAL A 103 -4.13 20.64 -8.63
CA VAL A 103 -3.49 21.19 -9.84
C VAL A 103 -4.48 22.03 -10.66
N THR A 104 -5.76 21.64 -10.69
CA THR A 104 -6.79 22.36 -11.47
C THR A 104 -7.39 23.58 -10.78
N ARG A 105 -6.99 23.86 -9.53
CA ARG A 105 -7.48 24.98 -8.73
C ARG A 105 -6.49 26.14 -8.75
#